data_AF-A0A5B2Z447-F1
#
_entry.id   AF-A0A5B2Z447-F1
#
_cell.length_a   1.000
_cell.length_b   1.000
_cell.length_c   1.000
_cell.angle_alpha   90.00
_cell.angle_beta   90.00
_cell.angle_gamma   90.00
#
_symmetry.space_group_name_H-M   'P 1'
#
loop_
_entity.id
_entity.type
_entity.pdbx_description
1 polymer ?
#
loop_
_entity_poly.entity_id
_entity_poly.type
_entity_poly.pdbx_seq_one_letter_code
_entity_poly.pdbx_strand_id
1 'polypeptide(L)'
;MVKVTPQIKSKIIRMDFESISYSKIADEVGVSKTTVFNVVNDYLKKVNASYVEEIKFFLTEVRKSGISIQDCVKGFRTYQLLRAFKIKDEFEEWIDMEEDDIFYQEEIDPAFNDITDNFDDGKSYPDMKKGIDNRKEEAEKEKENKTKKYSIEDFISDLYDECRANNIKPDTIIKWMVDMFDFFSYTDKNKAADNLNNDPNHGIGKTFDISKEEEAYDDDETEESIPFVSNVTLFIEQKKNYIKHLDDIKKSLKTDIETLSSKKNSIKNELDEAIRNKNQVFSYFAWYKSLKIELYQKQQIVLSEYIDNMVNIISDFKNFDFDVTRIIKKYEEIESLLTEKEILQSQVVQKEKIKNRLELESLSLEDRANYYIQTINTYTELHKLGIGLKELKQLTNIIYESSLANGFDVKTSIRKFLKDVEDHYDDKLGLEKEVNDLKEKKEKLEKEVPEYEYYLKLQGIVSLTLLRLQLSGVTNEDIIGMNHLVLEFQNSDFLSDPFQKPFQNINATNSKNKTSYWYQFVSKVSSLKNINIEIKKRISELEQLNTQKSELLHKKDQLTSAYINIVNNLNTLVLNLYESVKLIKEINERIIPKPIIFVVFTNFGGSNHKDIKKKGE
;
A
#
# COMPACT_ATOMS: atom_id res chain seq x y z
N MET A 1 -66.21 -16.85 3.34
CA MET A 1 -65.22 -16.62 2.26
C MET A 1 -65.71 -15.49 1.38
N VAL A 2 -64.97 -14.37 1.34
CA VAL A 2 -65.28 -13.24 0.45
C VAL A 2 -65.05 -13.69 -1.00
N LYS A 3 -66.05 -13.55 -1.87
CA LYS A 3 -65.87 -13.86 -3.31
C LYS A 3 -64.98 -12.79 -3.93
N VAL A 4 -63.85 -13.21 -4.49
CA VAL A 4 -62.91 -12.31 -5.18
C VAL A 4 -63.49 -11.90 -6.52
N THR A 5 -64.09 -10.72 -6.58
CA THR A 5 -64.63 -10.14 -7.82
C THR A 5 -63.50 -9.71 -8.77
N PRO A 6 -63.75 -9.58 -10.09
CA PRO A 6 -62.74 -9.09 -11.03
C PRO A 6 -62.15 -7.72 -10.66
N GLN A 7 -62.94 -6.84 -10.04
CA GLN A 7 -62.51 -5.54 -9.52
C GLN A 7 -61.49 -5.69 -8.39
N ILE A 8 -61.75 -6.61 -7.44
CA ILE A 8 -60.82 -6.94 -6.36
C ILE A 8 -59.51 -7.52 -6.94
N LYS A 9 -59.58 -8.38 -7.95
CA LYS A 9 -58.38 -8.90 -8.63
C LYS A 9 -57.55 -7.79 -9.27
N SER A 10 -58.20 -6.87 -10.00
CA SER A 10 -57.53 -5.73 -10.63
C SER A 10 -56.89 -4.80 -9.61
N LYS A 11 -57.57 -4.51 -8.48
CA LYS A 11 -57.03 -3.70 -7.39
C LYS A 11 -55.80 -4.37 -6.74
N ILE A 12 -55.88 -5.68 -6.47
CA ILE A 12 -54.75 -6.46 -5.94
C ILE A 12 -53.54 -6.38 -6.88
N ILE A 13 -53.73 -6.63 -8.17
CA ILE A 13 -52.65 -6.58 -9.17
C ILE A 13 -52.04 -5.18 -9.24
N ARG A 14 -52.86 -4.11 -9.26
CA ARG A 14 -52.36 -2.73 -9.29
C ARG A 14 -51.49 -2.41 -8.08
N MET A 15 -51.97 -2.71 -6.88
CA MET A 15 -51.23 -2.46 -5.63
C MET A 15 -49.94 -3.28 -5.53
N ASP A 16 -49.94 -4.48 -6.11
CA ASP A 16 -48.76 -5.33 -6.22
C ASP A 16 -47.71 -4.77 -7.20
N PHE A 17 -48.12 -4.13 -8.30
CA PHE A 17 -47.24 -3.32 -9.17
C PHE A 17 -46.74 -2.04 -8.50
N GLU A 18 -47.44 -1.55 -7.49
CA GLU A 18 -46.99 -0.44 -6.65
C GLU A 18 -45.98 -0.88 -5.57
N SER A 19 -45.54 -2.14 -5.62
CA SER A 19 -44.60 -2.76 -4.67
C SER A 19 -45.11 -2.75 -3.22
N ILE A 20 -46.44 -2.73 -3.02
CA ILE A 20 -47.05 -2.80 -1.70
C ILE A 20 -47.01 -4.25 -1.19
N SER A 21 -46.62 -4.46 0.07
CA SER A 21 -46.55 -5.81 0.64
C SER A 21 -47.90 -6.54 0.62
N TYR A 22 -47.91 -7.85 0.38
CA TYR A 22 -49.15 -8.65 0.35
C TYR A 22 -49.99 -8.56 1.63
N SER A 23 -49.37 -8.31 2.79
CA SER A 23 -50.09 -8.09 4.03
C SER A 23 -50.89 -6.79 3.99
N LYS A 24 -50.27 -5.69 3.56
CA LYS A 24 -50.92 -4.39 3.46
C LYS A 24 -52.00 -4.38 2.38
N ILE A 25 -51.78 -5.07 1.25
CA ILE A 25 -52.82 -5.27 0.22
C ILE A 25 -53.99 -6.07 0.78
N ALA A 26 -53.72 -7.13 1.53
CA ALA A 26 -54.75 -7.96 2.16
C ALA A 26 -55.62 -7.14 3.13
N ASP A 27 -54.99 -6.32 3.98
CA ASP A 27 -55.65 -5.44 4.94
C ASP A 27 -56.50 -4.36 4.25
N GLU A 28 -55.96 -3.74 3.19
CA GLU A 28 -56.64 -2.64 2.46
C GLU A 28 -57.75 -3.11 1.52
N VAL A 29 -57.68 -4.36 1.05
CA VAL A 29 -58.68 -4.95 0.14
C VAL A 29 -59.70 -5.81 0.90
N GLY A 30 -59.43 -6.15 2.16
CA GLY A 30 -60.31 -6.98 3.00
C GLY A 30 -60.31 -8.46 2.59
N VAL A 31 -59.18 -8.98 2.13
CA VAL A 31 -59.00 -10.38 1.72
C VAL A 31 -57.84 -11.01 2.46
N SER A 32 -57.76 -12.34 2.52
CA SER A 32 -56.61 -13.00 3.15
C SER A 32 -55.33 -12.80 2.34
N LYS A 33 -54.16 -12.75 3.01
CA LYS A 33 -52.84 -12.73 2.37
C LYS A 33 -52.65 -13.86 1.34
N THR A 34 -53.18 -15.05 1.63
CA THR A 34 -53.17 -16.20 0.72
C THR A 34 -53.98 -15.93 -0.55
N THR A 35 -55.10 -15.22 -0.44
CA THR A 35 -55.92 -14.81 -1.58
C THR A 35 -55.19 -13.81 -2.47
N VAL A 36 -54.49 -12.84 -1.88
CA VAL A 36 -53.64 -11.88 -2.60
C VAL A 36 -52.55 -12.63 -3.38
N PHE A 37 -51.81 -13.52 -2.71
CA PHE A 37 -50.75 -14.31 -3.31
C PHE A 37 -51.25 -15.14 -4.50
N ASN A 38 -52.38 -15.85 -4.36
CA ASN A 38 -52.93 -16.67 -5.43
C ASN A 38 -53.36 -15.82 -6.63
N VAL A 39 -53.97 -14.66 -6.41
CA VAL A 39 -54.37 -13.74 -7.48
C VAL A 39 -53.16 -13.18 -8.23
N VAL A 40 -52.11 -12.78 -7.52
CA VAL A 40 -50.86 -12.28 -8.11
C VAL A 40 -50.14 -13.38 -8.87
N ASN A 41 -50.00 -14.57 -8.30
CA ASN A 41 -49.31 -15.69 -8.93
C ASN A 41 -50.06 -16.19 -10.19
N ASP A 42 -51.40 -16.27 -10.13
CA ASP A 42 -52.22 -16.57 -11.31
C ASP A 42 -52.07 -15.53 -12.42
N TYR A 43 -51.85 -14.27 -12.05
CA TYR A 43 -51.58 -13.20 -13.01
C TYR A 43 -50.17 -13.30 -13.60
N LEU A 44 -49.15 -13.49 -12.76
CA LEU A 44 -47.74 -13.66 -13.20
C LEU A 44 -47.58 -14.84 -14.17
N LYS A 45 -48.25 -15.97 -13.90
CA LYS A 45 -48.27 -17.13 -14.80
C LYS A 45 -48.86 -16.80 -16.19
N LYS A 46 -49.77 -15.84 -16.29
CA LYS A 46 -50.40 -15.43 -17.56
C LYS A 46 -49.57 -14.42 -18.35
N VAL A 47 -48.73 -13.62 -17.68
CA VAL A 47 -48.02 -12.49 -18.29
C VAL A 47 -46.52 -12.76 -18.49
N ASN A 48 -46.06 -13.97 -18.19
CA ASN A 48 -44.65 -14.39 -18.14
C ASN A 48 -43.91 -13.70 -16.99
N ALA A 49 -43.70 -14.44 -15.89
CA ALA A 49 -43.30 -13.94 -14.59
C ALA A 49 -42.00 -13.11 -14.61
N SER A 50 -41.02 -13.49 -15.44
CA SER A 50 -39.70 -12.85 -15.50
C SER A 50 -39.78 -11.35 -15.87
N TYR A 51 -40.61 -10.96 -16.84
CA TYR A 51 -40.71 -9.55 -17.25
C TYR A 51 -41.40 -8.68 -16.21
N VAL A 52 -42.38 -9.24 -15.49
CA VAL A 52 -43.14 -8.49 -14.47
C VAL A 52 -42.27 -8.23 -13.25
N GLU A 53 -41.42 -9.18 -12.87
CA GLU A 53 -40.47 -9.01 -11.76
C GLU A 53 -39.38 -7.98 -12.09
N GLU A 54 -38.82 -8.00 -13.30
CA GLU A 54 -37.88 -6.96 -13.78
C GLU A 54 -38.51 -5.55 -13.75
N ILE A 55 -39.74 -5.41 -14.24
CA ILE A 55 -40.45 -4.12 -14.24
C ILE A 55 -40.72 -3.65 -12.81
N LYS A 56 -41.10 -4.55 -11.90
CA LYS A 56 -41.30 -4.20 -10.49
C LYS A 56 -39.99 -3.80 -9.82
N PHE A 57 -38.90 -4.51 -10.11
CA PHE A 57 -37.58 -4.16 -9.61
C PHE A 57 -37.18 -2.75 -10.08
N PHE A 58 -37.27 -2.50 -11.39
CA PHE A 58 -37.03 -1.18 -11.98
C PHE A 58 -37.87 -0.07 -11.32
N LEU A 59 -39.19 -0.26 -11.21
CA LEU A 59 -40.09 0.72 -10.60
C LEU A 59 -39.78 0.95 -9.12
N THR A 60 -39.27 -0.06 -8.42
CA THR A 60 -38.90 0.05 -7.01
C THR A 60 -37.63 0.89 -6.86
N GLU A 61 -36.60 0.65 -7.67
CA GLU A 61 -35.35 1.41 -7.62
C GLU A 61 -35.52 2.87 -8.08
N VAL A 62 -36.32 3.10 -9.12
CA VAL A 62 -36.70 4.45 -9.58
C VAL A 62 -37.40 5.23 -8.46
N ARG A 63 -38.33 4.59 -7.73
CA ARG A 63 -39.04 5.22 -6.60
C ARG A 63 -38.14 5.46 -5.39
N LYS A 64 -37.26 4.51 -5.03
CA LYS A 64 -36.29 4.68 -3.94
C LYS A 64 -35.38 5.88 -4.16
N SER A 65 -35.01 6.11 -5.42
CA SER A 65 -34.17 7.24 -5.84
C SER A 65 -34.94 8.57 -5.98
N GLY A 66 -36.26 8.57 -5.71
CA GLY A 66 -37.10 9.76 -5.83
C GLY A 66 -37.27 10.25 -7.28
N ILE A 67 -37.07 9.37 -8.26
CA ILE A 67 -37.16 9.68 -9.70
C ILE A 67 -38.57 9.30 -10.17
N SER A 68 -39.20 10.16 -10.98
CA SER A 68 -40.47 9.83 -11.61
C SER A 68 -40.28 9.10 -12.94
N ILE A 69 -41.30 8.39 -13.42
CA ILE A 69 -41.24 7.77 -14.77
C ILE A 69 -41.05 8.84 -15.86
N GLN A 70 -41.60 10.04 -15.66
CA GLN A 70 -41.39 11.17 -16.58
C GLN A 70 -39.92 11.62 -16.59
N ASP A 71 -39.25 11.62 -15.43
CA ASP A 71 -37.82 11.91 -15.32
C ASP A 71 -36.98 10.82 -15.99
N CYS A 72 -37.36 9.54 -15.89
CA CYS A 72 -36.70 8.46 -16.62
C CYS A 72 -36.81 8.64 -18.14
N VAL A 73 -37.98 9.05 -18.65
CA VAL A 73 -38.17 9.32 -20.09
C VAL A 73 -37.33 10.52 -20.53
N LYS A 74 -37.27 11.59 -19.71
CA LYS A 74 -36.42 12.75 -19.99
C LYS A 74 -34.94 12.38 -19.97
N GLY A 75 -34.48 11.70 -18.92
CA GLY A 75 -33.10 11.23 -18.79
C GLY A 75 -32.68 10.30 -19.92
N PHE A 76 -33.55 9.37 -20.32
CA PHE A 76 -33.29 8.49 -21.46
C PHE A 76 -33.20 9.25 -22.80
N ARG A 77 -34.03 10.27 -23.01
CA ARG A 77 -33.92 11.15 -24.19
C ARG A 77 -32.65 11.97 -24.17
N THR A 78 -32.26 12.50 -23.01
CA THR A 78 -30.98 13.21 -22.82
C THR A 78 -29.81 12.29 -23.10
N TYR A 79 -29.83 11.05 -22.60
CA TYR A 79 -28.84 10.02 -22.91
C TYR A 79 -28.74 9.74 -24.42
N GLN A 80 -29.87 9.54 -25.10
CA GLN A 80 -29.86 9.34 -26.55
C GLN A 80 -29.28 10.54 -27.32
N LEU A 81 -29.54 11.77 -26.86
CA LEU A 81 -28.97 12.99 -27.43
C LEU A 81 -27.45 13.04 -27.22
N LEU A 82 -26.97 12.85 -26.00
CA LEU A 82 -25.53 12.82 -25.68
C LEU A 82 -24.79 11.77 -26.52
N ARG A 83 -25.42 10.60 -26.69
CA ARG A 83 -24.93 9.53 -27.55
C ARG A 83 -24.91 9.90 -29.03
N ALA A 84 -25.92 10.60 -29.52
CA ALA A 84 -25.94 11.10 -30.91
C ALA A 84 -24.78 12.09 -31.16
N PHE A 85 -24.32 12.79 -30.13
CA PHE A 85 -23.14 13.66 -30.18
C PHE A 85 -21.80 12.91 -30.04
N LYS A 86 -21.81 11.56 -29.94
CA LYS A 86 -20.62 10.73 -29.71
C LYS A 86 -19.80 11.15 -28.50
N ILE A 87 -20.45 11.76 -27.51
CA ILE A 87 -19.87 11.99 -26.20
C ILE A 87 -19.90 10.61 -25.54
N LYS A 88 -18.73 9.97 -25.46
CA LYS A 88 -18.59 8.69 -24.77
C LYS A 88 -18.88 8.96 -23.30
N ASP A 89 -19.94 8.35 -22.79
CA ASP A 89 -20.16 8.28 -21.36
C ASP A 89 -19.16 7.26 -20.79
N GLU A 90 -18.68 7.42 -19.55
CA GLU A 90 -17.79 6.45 -18.87
C GLU A 90 -18.40 5.03 -18.84
N PHE A 91 -19.70 4.94 -19.10
CA PHE A 91 -20.48 3.72 -19.31
C PHE A 91 -19.95 2.83 -20.46
N GLU A 92 -19.44 3.39 -21.56
CA GLU A 92 -18.88 2.58 -22.67
C GLU A 92 -17.52 1.98 -22.28
N GLU A 93 -16.71 2.67 -21.47
CA GLU A 93 -15.40 2.16 -21.02
C GLU A 93 -15.52 1.05 -19.96
N TRP A 94 -16.59 1.04 -19.16
CA TRP A 94 -16.85 -0.05 -18.20
C TRP A 94 -17.39 -1.32 -18.87
N ILE A 95 -18.12 -1.18 -19.99
CA ILE A 95 -18.61 -2.32 -20.79
C ILE A 95 -17.46 -3.02 -21.51
N ASP A 96 -16.46 -2.26 -21.99
CA ASP A 96 -15.30 -2.82 -22.68
C ASP A 96 -14.27 -3.45 -21.71
N MET A 97 -14.32 -3.15 -20.41
CA MET A 97 -13.36 -3.69 -19.42
C MET A 97 -13.72 -5.09 -18.88
N GLU A 98 -14.98 -5.56 -18.98
CA GLU A 98 -15.39 -6.86 -18.41
C GLU A 98 -15.23 -8.05 -19.39
N GLU A 99 -14.98 -7.83 -20.69
CA GLU A 99 -14.79 -8.93 -21.65
C GLU A 99 -13.33 -9.42 -21.78
N ASP A 100 -12.33 -8.59 -21.46
CA ASP A 100 -10.91 -8.95 -21.65
C ASP A 100 -10.25 -9.68 -20.45
N ASP A 101 -10.86 -9.66 -19.26
CA ASP A 101 -10.27 -10.25 -18.03
C ASP A 101 -10.71 -11.70 -17.73
N ILE A 102 -11.52 -12.35 -18.58
CA ILE A 102 -11.98 -13.73 -18.38
C ILE A 102 -11.13 -14.78 -19.13
N PHE A 103 -10.10 -14.40 -19.88
CA PHE A 103 -9.34 -15.35 -20.72
C PHE A 103 -7.82 -15.42 -20.49
N TYR A 104 -7.33 -15.44 -19.24
CA TYR A 104 -6.00 -16.00 -18.93
C TYR A 104 -5.92 -16.61 -17.51
N GLN A 105 -6.52 -17.78 -17.33
CA GLN A 105 -6.00 -18.79 -16.39
C GLN A 105 -5.91 -20.11 -17.12
N GLU A 106 -4.80 -20.32 -17.83
CA GLU A 106 -4.34 -21.66 -18.19
C GLU A 106 -2.94 -21.84 -17.60
N GLU A 107 -2.82 -22.95 -16.90
CA GLU A 107 -1.77 -23.30 -15.94
C GLU A 107 -0.38 -23.31 -16.59
N ILE A 108 0.57 -22.58 -15.99
CA ILE A 108 2.00 -22.83 -16.22
C ILE A 108 2.42 -23.91 -15.23
N ASP A 109 2.60 -25.10 -15.78
CA ASP A 109 3.16 -26.28 -15.13
C ASP A 109 4.64 -26.01 -14.72
N PRO A 110 5.02 -26.06 -13.43
CA PRO A 110 6.37 -25.77 -12.99
C PRO A 110 7.19 -27.06 -13.01
N ALA A 111 7.51 -27.54 -14.21
CA ALA A 111 8.38 -28.70 -14.39
C ALA A 111 9.29 -28.49 -15.59
N PHE A 112 10.31 -27.64 -15.48
CA PHE A 112 11.59 -27.77 -16.18
C PHE A 112 12.54 -26.65 -15.71
N ASN A 113 13.18 -26.87 -14.56
CA ASN A 113 14.40 -26.17 -14.19
C ASN A 113 15.31 -27.19 -13.52
N ASP A 114 15.92 -28.02 -14.34
CA ASP A 114 17.18 -28.62 -14.00
C ASP A 114 17.90 -29.06 -15.29
N ILE A 115 19.23 -28.96 -15.25
CA ILE A 115 20.23 -29.55 -16.18
C ILE A 115 20.85 -28.60 -17.23
N THR A 116 21.95 -27.99 -16.77
CA THR A 116 23.31 -27.91 -17.37
C THR A 116 23.62 -26.97 -18.54
N ASP A 117 24.50 -26.02 -18.24
CA ASP A 117 25.91 -25.96 -18.68
C ASP A 117 26.31 -26.45 -20.10
N ASN A 118 27.03 -25.54 -20.76
CA ASN A 118 28.14 -25.70 -21.71
C ASN A 118 27.90 -25.68 -23.24
N PHE A 119 28.91 -25.10 -23.89
CA PHE A 119 29.24 -24.97 -25.33
C PHE A 119 28.54 -23.82 -26.06
N ASP A 120 29.23 -22.72 -26.38
CA ASP A 120 30.39 -22.55 -27.28
C ASP A 120 30.05 -22.68 -28.78
N ASP A 121 30.66 -21.74 -29.48
CA ASP A 121 30.94 -21.64 -30.90
C ASP A 121 29.89 -21.11 -31.88
N GLY A 122 30.33 -20.08 -32.59
CA GLY A 122 29.53 -19.29 -33.50
C GLY A 122 29.26 -20.00 -34.82
N LYS A 123 28.03 -19.82 -35.34
CA LYS A 123 27.78 -19.78 -36.78
C LYS A 123 26.74 -18.72 -37.11
N SER A 124 27.20 -17.76 -37.90
CA SER A 124 26.39 -16.82 -38.67
C SER A 124 25.51 -17.58 -39.67
N TYR A 125 24.20 -17.32 -39.66
CA TYR A 125 23.33 -17.50 -40.82
C TYR A 125 22.62 -16.17 -41.13
N PRO A 126 22.69 -15.70 -42.38
CA PRO A 126 21.88 -14.58 -42.85
C PRO A 126 20.52 -15.08 -43.32
N ASP A 127 19.60 -14.13 -43.43
CA ASP A 127 18.41 -14.18 -44.30
C ASP A 127 17.14 -14.84 -43.74
N MET A 128 16.45 -14.11 -42.85
CA MET A 128 15.00 -14.20 -42.66
C MET A 128 14.49 -12.87 -42.09
N LYS A 129 14.57 -11.79 -42.88
CA LYS A 129 14.11 -10.45 -42.48
C LYS A 129 13.38 -9.68 -43.59
N LYS A 130 12.50 -10.36 -44.33
CA LYS A 130 11.64 -9.73 -45.36
C LYS A 130 10.16 -10.15 -45.32
N GLY A 131 9.70 -10.80 -44.25
CA GLY A 131 8.31 -11.29 -44.15
C GLY A 131 7.40 -10.51 -43.18
N ILE A 132 7.92 -9.54 -42.41
CA ILE A 132 7.17 -8.94 -41.30
C ILE A 132 6.75 -7.48 -41.58
N ASP A 133 7.42 -6.77 -42.48
CA ASP A 133 7.14 -5.34 -42.71
C ASP A 133 5.88 -5.10 -43.58
N ASN A 134 5.49 -6.03 -44.45
CA ASN A 134 4.32 -5.84 -45.32
C ASN A 134 2.96 -6.10 -44.62
N ARG A 135 2.93 -6.77 -43.45
CA ARG A 135 1.68 -7.00 -42.70
C ARG A 135 1.32 -5.86 -41.74
N LYS A 136 2.26 -4.97 -41.42
CA LYS A 136 1.97 -3.78 -40.60
C LYS A 136 1.39 -2.62 -41.40
N GLU A 137 1.81 -2.43 -42.65
CA GLU A 137 1.27 -1.34 -43.49
C GLU A 137 -0.17 -1.56 -43.98
N GLU A 138 -0.63 -2.81 -44.15
CA GLU A 138 -2.03 -3.09 -44.51
C GLU A 138 -2.98 -2.98 -43.31
N ALA A 139 -2.51 -3.31 -42.10
CA ALA A 139 -3.29 -3.17 -40.87
C ALA A 139 -3.43 -1.70 -40.39
N GLU A 140 -2.52 -0.81 -40.79
CA GLU A 140 -2.59 0.63 -40.48
C GLU A 140 -3.51 1.39 -41.46
N LYS A 141 -3.58 0.98 -42.75
CA LYS A 141 -4.49 1.60 -43.73
C LYS A 141 -5.97 1.20 -43.54
N GLU A 142 -6.24 0.06 -42.92
CA GLU A 142 -7.62 -0.37 -42.59
C GLU A 142 -8.16 0.27 -41.30
N LYS A 143 -7.29 0.78 -40.42
CA LYS A 143 -7.67 1.56 -39.23
C LYS A 143 -7.93 3.04 -39.51
N GLU A 144 -7.30 3.63 -40.52
CA GLU A 144 -7.50 5.04 -40.90
C GLU A 144 -8.86 5.32 -41.58
N ASN A 145 -9.53 4.30 -42.15
CA ASN A 145 -10.85 4.46 -42.78
C ASN A 145 -12.05 4.28 -41.84
N LYS A 146 -11.85 3.83 -40.58
CA LYS A 146 -12.95 3.59 -39.62
C LYS A 146 -13.20 4.71 -38.61
N THR A 147 -12.48 5.83 -38.67
CA THR A 147 -12.68 6.97 -37.76
C THR A 147 -12.76 8.31 -38.49
N LYS A 148 -13.53 8.40 -39.59
CA LYS A 148 -14.06 9.70 -39.98
C LYS A 148 -15.11 10.15 -38.96
N LYS A 149 -14.67 11.02 -38.06
CA LYS A 149 -15.49 11.73 -37.06
C LYS A 149 -16.51 12.60 -37.81
N TYR A 150 -17.72 12.10 -38.01
CA TYR A 150 -18.84 12.92 -38.50
C TYR A 150 -18.99 14.14 -37.59
N SER A 151 -18.74 15.32 -38.16
CA SER A 151 -18.89 16.61 -37.48
C SER A 151 -20.37 16.97 -37.38
N ILE A 152 -20.73 17.88 -36.47
CA ILE A 152 -22.05 18.52 -36.43
C ILE A 152 -22.40 19.14 -37.79
N GLU A 153 -21.39 19.63 -38.52
CA GLU A 153 -21.58 20.16 -39.87
C GLU A 153 -22.08 19.09 -40.85
N ASP A 154 -21.59 17.84 -40.75
CA ASP A 154 -21.99 16.75 -41.63
C ASP A 154 -23.44 16.32 -41.37
N PHE A 155 -23.84 16.20 -40.09
CA PHE A 155 -25.22 15.86 -39.72
C PHE A 155 -26.23 16.95 -40.11
N ILE A 156 -25.88 18.22 -39.89
CA ILE A 156 -26.74 19.34 -40.29
C ILE A 156 -26.82 19.41 -41.82
N SER A 157 -25.74 19.11 -42.54
CA SER A 157 -25.74 19.06 -43.99
C SER A 157 -26.59 17.90 -44.52
N ASP A 158 -26.48 16.70 -43.96
CA ASP A 158 -27.29 15.53 -44.33
C ASP A 158 -28.80 15.78 -44.07
N LEU A 159 -29.13 16.34 -42.90
CA LEU A 159 -30.50 16.69 -42.56
C LEU A 159 -31.05 17.78 -43.49
N TYR A 160 -30.23 18.78 -43.84
CA TYR A 160 -30.60 19.83 -44.77
C TYR A 160 -30.79 19.29 -46.19
N ASP A 161 -29.90 18.41 -46.65
CA ASP A 161 -29.96 17.80 -47.97
C ASP A 161 -31.17 16.86 -48.10
N GLU A 162 -31.51 16.11 -47.06
CA GLU A 162 -32.70 15.26 -47.02
C GLU A 162 -33.98 16.11 -46.99
N CYS A 163 -33.99 17.21 -46.23
CA CYS A 163 -35.12 18.14 -46.23
C CYS A 163 -35.28 18.85 -47.58
N ARG A 164 -34.17 19.19 -48.23
CA ARG A 164 -34.13 19.77 -49.58
C ARG A 164 -34.65 18.78 -50.63
N ALA A 165 -34.24 17.52 -50.55
CA ALA A 165 -34.71 16.45 -51.44
C ALA A 165 -36.23 16.25 -51.33
N ASN A 166 -36.78 16.45 -50.13
CA ASN A 166 -38.20 16.31 -49.84
C ASN A 166 -39.00 17.64 -49.92
N ASN A 167 -38.39 18.74 -50.42
CA ASN A 167 -38.99 20.08 -50.50
C ASN A 167 -39.55 20.61 -49.16
N ILE A 168 -38.98 20.19 -48.04
CA ILE A 168 -39.37 20.64 -46.71
C ILE A 168 -38.62 21.93 -46.41
N LYS A 169 -39.37 23.03 -46.29
CA LYS A 169 -38.78 24.33 -45.92
C LYS A 169 -38.31 24.28 -44.45
N PRO A 170 -37.17 24.91 -44.11
CA PRO A 170 -36.63 24.92 -42.74
C PRO A 170 -37.65 25.37 -41.68
N ASP A 171 -38.48 26.37 -42.00
CA ASP A 171 -39.52 26.89 -41.10
C ASP A 171 -40.58 25.83 -40.73
N THR A 172 -40.84 24.86 -41.61
CA THR A 172 -41.76 23.74 -41.38
C THR A 172 -41.19 22.75 -40.37
N ILE A 173 -39.87 22.54 -40.37
CA ILE A 173 -39.20 21.63 -39.43
C ILE A 173 -39.25 22.22 -38.02
N ILE A 174 -38.97 23.51 -37.88
CA ILE A 174 -39.09 24.22 -36.61
C ILE A 174 -40.52 24.13 -36.09
N LYS A 175 -41.51 24.29 -36.98
CA LYS A 175 -42.93 24.16 -36.62
C LYS A 175 -43.30 22.75 -36.17
N TRP A 176 -42.80 21.70 -36.83
CA TRP A 176 -43.02 20.31 -36.43
C TRP A 176 -42.38 19.97 -35.09
N MET A 177 -41.20 20.53 -34.79
CA MET A 177 -40.58 20.39 -33.48
C MET A 177 -41.46 21.02 -32.40
N VAL A 178 -41.94 22.26 -32.61
CA VAL A 178 -42.84 22.95 -31.68
C VAL A 178 -44.18 22.22 -31.51
N ASP A 179 -44.82 21.79 -32.60
CA ASP A 179 -46.07 21.04 -32.57
C ASP A 179 -45.92 19.68 -31.85
N MET A 180 -44.76 19.02 -32.00
CA MET A 180 -44.44 17.79 -31.26
C MET A 180 -44.30 18.09 -29.75
N PHE A 181 -43.64 19.19 -29.36
CA PHE A 181 -43.50 19.57 -27.94
C PHE A 181 -44.84 19.98 -27.32
N ASP A 182 -45.68 20.72 -28.04
CA ASP A 182 -46.99 21.17 -27.55
C ASP A 182 -47.97 20.00 -27.39
N PHE A 183 -47.95 19.02 -28.29
CA PHE A 183 -48.78 17.81 -28.21
C PHE A 183 -48.52 17.01 -26.93
N PHE A 184 -47.28 16.94 -26.45
CA PHE A 184 -46.94 16.25 -25.20
C PHE A 184 -47.29 17.04 -23.92
N SER A 185 -47.54 18.35 -24.03
CA SER A 185 -47.88 19.19 -22.88
C SER A 185 -49.38 19.21 -22.52
N TYR A 186 -50.25 18.82 -23.46
CA TYR A 186 -51.70 18.87 -23.29
C TYR A 186 -52.32 17.67 -22.55
N THR A 187 -51.58 16.56 -22.37
CA THR A 187 -52.12 15.32 -21.80
C THR A 187 -52.21 15.28 -20.27
N ASP A 188 -51.63 16.27 -19.56
CA ASP A 188 -51.47 16.24 -18.10
C ASP A 188 -52.47 17.10 -17.29
N LYS A 189 -53.46 17.77 -17.91
CA LYS A 189 -54.28 18.78 -17.21
C LYS A 189 -55.75 18.46 -16.94
N ASN A 190 -56.29 17.29 -17.32
CA ASN A 190 -57.69 16.97 -17.03
C ASN A 190 -57.86 15.71 -16.18
N LYS A 191 -57.88 15.90 -14.84
CA LYS A 191 -58.76 15.21 -13.86
C LYS A 191 -58.42 15.64 -12.42
N ALA A 192 -59.15 16.62 -11.90
CA ALA A 192 -59.30 16.85 -10.47
C ALA A 192 -60.73 17.38 -10.20
N ALA A 193 -61.59 16.50 -9.67
CA ALA A 193 -62.71 16.81 -8.77
C ALA A 193 -63.43 15.51 -8.39
N ASP A 194 -63.23 15.09 -7.14
CA ASP A 194 -64.20 14.54 -6.19
C ASP A 194 -65.08 13.36 -6.65
N ASN A 195 -64.91 12.10 -6.23
CA ASN A 195 -64.66 11.56 -4.89
C ASN A 195 -65.67 12.06 -3.83
N LEU A 196 -66.70 11.27 -3.49
CA LEU A 196 -66.81 10.54 -2.21
C LEU A 196 -68.25 10.11 -1.82
N ASN A 197 -68.28 8.92 -1.20
CA ASN A 197 -69.24 8.35 -0.24
C ASN A 197 -70.46 7.59 -0.80
N ASN A 198 -70.40 6.25 -0.81
CA ASN A 198 -70.66 5.27 0.30
C ASN A 198 -72.15 4.87 0.29
N ASP A 199 -72.60 3.65 0.50
CA ASP A 199 -72.06 2.29 0.67
C ASP A 199 -73.36 1.44 0.74
N PRO A 200 -73.57 0.39 -0.07
CA PRO A 200 -74.76 -0.44 0.05
C PRO A 200 -74.39 -1.76 0.76
N ASN A 201 -74.89 -1.96 1.98
CA ASN A 201 -74.73 -3.23 2.65
C ASN A 201 -76.00 -3.68 3.39
N HIS A 202 -76.87 -4.38 2.69
CA HIS A 202 -77.54 -5.62 3.15
C HIS A 202 -78.38 -6.12 1.96
N GLY A 203 -78.10 -7.26 1.33
CA GLY A 203 -77.71 -8.51 1.95
C GLY A 203 -78.97 -9.20 2.45
N ILE A 204 -79.46 -10.17 1.67
CA ILE A 204 -79.90 -11.51 2.08
C ILE A 204 -80.82 -12.04 0.99
N GLY A 205 -80.34 -13.10 0.34
CA GLY A 205 -81.16 -13.92 -0.53
C GLY A 205 -82.31 -14.53 0.26
N LYS A 206 -83.51 -14.38 -0.27
CA LYS A 206 -84.51 -15.44 -0.17
C LYS A 206 -84.52 -16.14 -1.52
N THR A 207 -83.98 -17.35 -1.53
CA THR A 207 -84.46 -18.41 -2.41
C THR A 207 -85.97 -18.46 -2.27
N PHE A 208 -86.70 -18.05 -3.30
CA PHE A 208 -88.14 -18.29 -3.35
C PHE A 208 -88.30 -19.74 -3.79
N ASP A 209 -88.53 -20.57 -2.78
CA ASP A 209 -89.01 -21.93 -2.84
C ASP A 209 -90.25 -21.97 -3.74
N ILE A 210 -90.14 -22.65 -4.88
CA ILE A 210 -91.29 -23.03 -5.70
C ILE A 210 -91.84 -24.28 -5.03
N SER A 211 -92.60 -24.09 -3.95
CA SER A 211 -93.33 -25.17 -3.32
C SER A 211 -94.69 -24.68 -2.83
N LYS A 212 -95.71 -25.18 -3.54
CA LYS A 212 -97.08 -25.42 -3.09
C LYS A 212 -97.89 -24.20 -2.64
N GLU A 213 -98.76 -23.77 -3.54
CA GLU A 213 -100.20 -23.68 -3.30
C GLU A 213 -100.89 -23.71 -4.67
N GLU A 214 -101.05 -24.93 -5.19
CA GLU A 214 -102.22 -25.25 -6.02
C GLU A 214 -103.45 -25.10 -5.12
N GLU A 215 -103.97 -23.88 -5.00
CA GLU A 215 -105.37 -23.72 -4.68
C GLU A 215 -106.14 -23.90 -5.98
N ALA A 216 -106.78 -25.07 -6.07
CA ALA A 216 -107.84 -25.36 -6.99
C ALA A 216 -108.87 -24.23 -6.93
N TYR A 217 -108.93 -23.41 -7.98
CA TYR A 217 -110.16 -22.69 -8.27
C TYR A 217 -111.08 -23.69 -8.95
N ASP A 218 -112.03 -24.16 -8.15
CA ASP A 218 -113.25 -24.83 -8.57
C ASP A 218 -113.81 -24.12 -9.80
N ASP A 219 -113.87 -24.88 -10.89
CA ASP A 219 -114.71 -24.63 -12.05
C ASP A 219 -116.16 -24.94 -11.61
N ASP A 220 -116.70 -24.09 -10.73
CA ASP A 220 -118.11 -24.17 -10.30
C ASP A 220 -118.93 -23.30 -11.26
N GLU A 221 -119.61 -23.98 -12.17
CA GLU A 221 -120.75 -23.45 -12.91
C GLU A 221 -121.74 -22.80 -11.94
N THR A 222 -121.66 -21.47 -11.79
CA THR A 222 -122.75 -20.71 -11.18
C THR A 222 -123.28 -19.71 -12.19
N GLU A 223 -124.52 -20.01 -12.58
CA GLU A 223 -125.50 -19.23 -13.30
C GLU A 223 -125.25 -17.71 -13.29
N GLU A 224 -125.48 -17.09 -14.46
CA GLU A 224 -125.65 -15.65 -14.64
C GLU A 224 -126.83 -15.12 -13.81
N SER A 225 -126.67 -15.08 -12.49
CA SER A 225 -127.52 -14.35 -11.56
C SER A 225 -127.13 -12.89 -11.65
N ILE A 226 -127.92 -12.11 -12.38
CA ILE A 226 -127.91 -10.65 -12.36
C ILE A 226 -127.86 -10.20 -10.88
N PRO A 227 -126.77 -9.60 -10.41
CA PRO A 227 -126.67 -9.18 -9.02
C PRO A 227 -127.75 -8.12 -8.76
N PHE A 228 -128.48 -8.28 -7.66
CA PHE A 228 -129.36 -7.23 -7.13
C PHE A 228 -128.59 -5.89 -7.15
N VAL A 229 -129.29 -4.79 -7.49
CA VAL A 229 -128.71 -3.45 -7.71
C VAL A 229 -127.77 -2.97 -6.58
N SER A 230 -127.85 -3.55 -5.38
CA SER A 230 -126.94 -3.30 -4.25
C SER A 230 -125.53 -3.91 -4.37
N ASN A 231 -125.30 -4.93 -5.20
CA ASN A 231 -124.00 -5.62 -5.31
C ASN A 231 -123.20 -5.22 -6.57
N VAL A 232 -123.85 -4.60 -7.56
CA VAL A 232 -123.19 -4.05 -8.76
C VAL A 232 -122.14 -3.01 -8.38
N THR A 233 -122.42 -2.20 -7.35
CA THR A 233 -121.50 -1.16 -6.87
C THR A 233 -120.19 -1.76 -6.33
N LEU A 234 -120.28 -2.87 -5.60
CA LEU A 234 -119.14 -3.55 -4.99
C LEU A 234 -118.25 -4.23 -6.03
N PHE A 235 -118.86 -4.82 -7.08
CA PHE A 235 -118.12 -5.38 -8.21
C PHE A 235 -117.43 -4.30 -9.06
N ILE A 236 -118.10 -3.17 -9.33
CA ILE A 236 -117.49 -2.02 -10.03
C ILE A 236 -116.29 -1.50 -9.23
N GLU A 237 -116.40 -1.43 -7.90
CA GLU A 237 -115.32 -0.96 -7.03
C GLU A 237 -114.12 -1.93 -7.00
N GLN A 238 -114.38 -3.24 -6.95
CA GLN A 238 -113.33 -4.27 -7.09
C GLN A 238 -112.60 -4.18 -8.43
N LYS A 239 -113.32 -4.06 -9.55
CA LYS A 239 -112.70 -3.92 -10.88
C LYS A 239 -111.94 -2.61 -11.02
N LYS A 240 -112.43 -1.52 -10.42
CA LYS A 240 -111.74 -0.23 -10.39
C LYS A 240 -110.43 -0.29 -9.60
N ASN A 241 -110.43 -0.99 -8.45
CA ASN A 241 -109.22 -1.24 -7.67
C ASN A 241 -108.22 -2.13 -8.42
N TYR A 242 -108.70 -3.16 -9.14
CA TYR A 242 -107.86 -4.00 -9.98
C TYR A 242 -107.22 -3.21 -11.14
N ILE A 243 -107.98 -2.34 -11.81
CA ILE A 243 -107.45 -1.45 -12.85
C ILE A 243 -106.39 -0.51 -12.28
N LYS A 244 -106.62 0.05 -11.08
CA LYS A 244 -105.66 0.92 -10.41
C LYS A 244 -104.35 0.17 -10.08
N HIS A 245 -104.47 -1.06 -9.56
CA HIS A 245 -103.33 -1.92 -9.28
C HIS A 245 -102.52 -2.26 -10.56
N LEU A 246 -103.20 -2.55 -11.67
CA LEU A 246 -102.53 -2.78 -12.96
C LEU A 246 -101.83 -1.52 -13.49
N ASP A 247 -102.41 -0.34 -13.30
CA ASP A 247 -101.79 0.92 -13.70
C ASP A 247 -100.57 1.27 -12.84
N ASP A 248 -100.61 0.93 -11.55
CA ASP A 248 -99.47 1.06 -10.63
C ASP A 248 -98.34 0.07 -10.98
N ILE A 249 -98.66 -1.19 -11.32
CA ILE A 249 -97.68 -2.15 -11.86
C ILE A 249 -97.07 -1.64 -13.16
N LYS A 250 -97.89 -1.12 -14.08
CA LYS A 250 -97.41 -0.58 -15.36
C LYS A 250 -96.45 0.59 -15.15
N LYS A 251 -96.74 1.48 -14.19
CA LYS A 251 -95.83 2.58 -13.80
C LYS A 251 -94.53 2.03 -13.20
N SER A 252 -94.60 1.07 -12.29
CA SER A 252 -93.42 0.41 -11.70
C SER A 252 -92.54 -0.25 -12.77
N LEU A 253 -93.14 -1.01 -13.70
CA LEU A 253 -92.39 -1.66 -14.78
C LEU A 253 -91.73 -0.63 -15.69
N LYS A 254 -92.38 0.50 -15.95
CA LYS A 254 -91.79 1.58 -16.75
C LYS A 254 -90.57 2.19 -16.04
N THR A 255 -90.67 2.45 -14.74
CA THR A 255 -89.53 2.93 -13.94
C THR A 255 -88.40 1.91 -13.89
N ASP A 256 -88.71 0.61 -13.80
CA ASP A 256 -87.71 -0.45 -13.82
C ASP A 256 -86.99 -0.54 -15.17
N ILE A 257 -87.71 -0.40 -16.29
CA ILE A 257 -87.12 -0.36 -17.63
C ILE A 257 -86.18 0.85 -17.77
N GLU A 258 -86.59 2.03 -17.30
CA GLU A 258 -85.78 3.24 -17.35
C GLU A 258 -84.50 3.09 -16.49
N THR A 259 -84.62 2.58 -15.27
CA THR A 259 -83.45 2.35 -14.39
C THR A 259 -82.52 1.28 -14.93
N LEU A 260 -83.02 0.20 -15.51
CA LEU A 260 -82.22 -0.84 -16.17
C LEU A 260 -81.52 -0.31 -17.42
N SER A 261 -82.17 0.54 -18.20
CA SER A 261 -81.58 1.20 -19.37
C SER A 261 -80.41 2.10 -18.97
N SER A 262 -80.58 2.91 -17.91
CA SER A 262 -79.50 3.74 -17.37
C SER A 262 -78.33 2.91 -16.82
N LYS A 263 -78.60 1.81 -16.10
CA LYS A 263 -77.56 0.87 -15.64
C LYS A 263 -76.79 0.24 -16.79
N LYS A 264 -77.49 -0.19 -17.85
CA LYS A 264 -76.86 -0.75 -19.06
C LYS A 264 -75.90 0.24 -19.71
N ASN A 265 -76.28 1.52 -19.81
CA ASN A 265 -75.42 2.55 -20.38
C ASN A 265 -74.21 2.85 -19.49
N SER A 266 -74.37 2.87 -18.16
CA SER A 266 -73.26 3.02 -17.21
C SER A 266 -72.24 1.89 -17.35
N ILE A 267 -72.70 0.64 -17.34
CA ILE A 267 -71.82 -0.53 -17.49
C ILE A 267 -71.10 -0.52 -18.84
N LYS A 268 -71.79 -0.08 -19.90
CA LYS A 268 -71.17 0.04 -21.23
C LYS A 268 -70.03 1.07 -21.23
N ASN A 269 -70.23 2.23 -20.60
CA ASN A 269 -69.18 3.25 -20.51
C ASN A 269 -67.98 2.78 -19.68
N GLU A 270 -68.22 2.10 -18.55
CA GLU A 270 -67.16 1.50 -17.73
C GLU A 270 -66.36 0.44 -18.51
N LEU A 271 -67.05 -0.37 -19.32
CA LEU A 271 -66.40 -1.36 -20.17
C LEU A 271 -65.52 -0.69 -21.23
N ASP A 272 -66.02 0.36 -21.88
CA ASP A 272 -65.25 1.11 -22.88
C ASP A 272 -64.01 1.80 -22.26
N GLU A 273 -64.13 2.34 -21.05
CA GLU A 273 -62.99 2.91 -20.32
C GLU A 273 -61.97 1.84 -19.92
N ALA A 274 -62.41 0.68 -19.43
CA ALA A 274 -61.53 -0.44 -19.11
C ALA A 274 -60.79 -0.96 -20.35
N ILE A 275 -61.45 -1.00 -21.51
CA ILE A 275 -60.81 -1.37 -22.79
C ILE A 275 -59.75 -0.34 -23.19
N ARG A 276 -60.02 0.96 -23.04
CA ARG A 276 -59.03 2.02 -23.31
C ARG A 276 -57.81 1.91 -22.40
N ASN A 277 -58.01 1.74 -21.09
CA ASN A 277 -56.93 1.59 -20.12
C ASN A 277 -56.08 0.34 -20.40
N LYS A 278 -56.75 -0.78 -20.74
CA LYS A 278 -56.07 -2.00 -21.17
C LYS A 278 -55.15 -1.71 -22.36
N ASN A 279 -55.67 -1.06 -23.41
CA ASN A 279 -54.90 -0.75 -24.61
C ASN A 279 -53.70 0.17 -24.33
N GLN A 280 -53.84 1.14 -23.43
CA GLN A 280 -52.72 1.98 -22.99
C GLN A 280 -51.62 1.16 -22.32
N VAL A 281 -51.97 0.29 -21.36
CA VAL A 281 -50.98 -0.58 -20.69
C VAL A 281 -50.27 -1.49 -21.69
N PHE A 282 -50.99 -2.05 -22.67
CA PHE A 282 -50.38 -2.84 -23.74
C PHE A 282 -49.43 -2.03 -24.61
N SER A 283 -49.74 -0.76 -24.90
CA SER A 283 -48.84 0.10 -25.68
C SER A 283 -47.53 0.40 -24.93
N TYR A 284 -47.57 0.62 -23.62
CA TYR A 284 -46.37 0.78 -22.79
C TYR A 284 -45.52 -0.50 -22.76
N PHE A 285 -46.16 -1.66 -22.62
CA PHE A 285 -45.44 -2.93 -22.62
C PHE A 285 -44.78 -3.21 -23.98
N ALA A 286 -45.47 -2.89 -25.08
CA ALA A 286 -44.92 -2.99 -26.42
C ALA A 286 -43.71 -2.07 -26.61
N TRP A 287 -43.82 -0.81 -26.17
CA TRP A 287 -42.70 0.14 -26.22
C TRP A 287 -41.49 -0.34 -25.40
N TYR A 288 -41.68 -0.77 -24.16
CA TYR A 288 -40.61 -1.29 -23.32
C TYR A 288 -39.94 -2.52 -23.94
N LYS A 289 -40.73 -3.43 -24.52
CA LYS A 289 -40.20 -4.62 -25.20
C LYS A 289 -39.38 -4.23 -26.43
N SER A 290 -39.86 -3.30 -27.25
CA SER A 290 -39.10 -2.78 -28.39
C SER A 290 -37.80 -2.12 -27.96
N LEU A 291 -37.84 -1.33 -26.89
CA LEU A 291 -36.66 -0.70 -26.31
C LEU A 291 -35.63 -1.73 -25.84
N LYS A 292 -36.06 -2.74 -25.07
CA LYS A 292 -35.19 -3.84 -24.60
C LYS A 292 -34.55 -4.58 -25.78
N ILE A 293 -35.32 -4.87 -26.82
CA ILE A 293 -34.82 -5.55 -28.03
C ILE A 293 -33.80 -4.68 -28.77
N GLU A 294 -34.08 -3.38 -28.98
CA GLU A 294 -33.16 -2.49 -29.68
C GLU A 294 -31.85 -2.29 -28.93
N LEU A 295 -31.89 -2.15 -27.61
CA LEU A 295 -30.70 -2.00 -26.78
C LEU A 295 -29.83 -3.26 -26.80
N TYR A 296 -30.46 -4.44 -26.69
CA TYR A 296 -29.73 -5.71 -26.77
C TYR A 296 -29.16 -5.95 -28.18
N GLN A 297 -29.97 -5.79 -29.23
CA GLN A 297 -29.55 -6.13 -30.60
C GLN A 297 -28.51 -5.18 -31.18
N LYS A 298 -28.56 -3.89 -30.83
CA LYS A 298 -27.64 -2.89 -31.40
C LYS A 298 -26.38 -2.66 -30.56
N GLN A 299 -26.43 -2.94 -29.26
CA GLN A 299 -25.36 -2.55 -28.32
C GLN A 299 -24.99 -3.65 -27.30
N GLN A 300 -25.62 -4.83 -27.36
CA GLN A 300 -25.45 -5.90 -26.37
C GLN A 300 -25.73 -5.49 -24.91
N ILE A 301 -26.44 -4.38 -24.67
CA ILE A 301 -26.74 -3.91 -23.32
C ILE A 301 -27.88 -4.76 -22.73
N VAL A 302 -27.57 -5.50 -21.66
CA VAL A 302 -28.54 -6.29 -20.89
C VAL A 302 -29.20 -5.39 -19.85
N LEU A 303 -30.34 -4.79 -20.20
CA LEU A 303 -31.01 -3.74 -19.39
C LEU A 303 -31.18 -4.09 -17.90
N SER A 304 -31.32 -5.38 -17.54
CA SER A 304 -31.50 -5.85 -16.15
C SER A 304 -30.27 -5.69 -15.26
N GLU A 305 -29.05 -5.70 -15.80
CA GLU A 305 -27.80 -5.57 -15.02
C GLU A 305 -27.44 -4.11 -14.76
N TYR A 306 -27.90 -3.21 -15.63
CA TYR A 306 -27.53 -1.80 -15.62
C TYR A 306 -28.63 -0.89 -15.05
N ILE A 307 -29.69 -1.45 -14.47
CA ILE A 307 -30.81 -0.67 -13.91
C ILE A 307 -30.29 0.31 -12.86
N ASP A 308 -29.44 -0.14 -11.94
CA ASP A 308 -28.92 0.69 -10.85
C ASP A 308 -28.04 1.82 -11.37
N ASN A 309 -27.16 1.52 -12.35
CA ASN A 309 -26.30 2.51 -12.99
C ASN A 309 -27.10 3.54 -13.80
N MET A 310 -28.12 3.11 -14.55
CA MET A 310 -29.02 4.02 -15.26
C MET A 310 -29.80 4.91 -14.31
N VAL A 311 -30.26 4.38 -13.18
CA VAL A 311 -30.96 5.16 -12.14
C VAL A 311 -30.03 6.22 -11.56
N ASN A 312 -28.75 5.90 -11.31
CA ASN A 312 -27.75 6.86 -10.87
C ASN A 312 -27.49 7.95 -11.91
N ILE A 313 -27.31 7.59 -13.19
CA ILE A 313 -27.11 8.56 -14.28
C ILE A 313 -28.32 9.49 -14.43
N ILE A 314 -29.54 8.95 -14.36
CA ILE A 314 -30.76 9.76 -14.43
C ILE A 314 -30.88 10.68 -13.19
N SER A 315 -30.44 10.20 -12.02
CA SER A 315 -30.34 11.03 -10.81
C SER A 315 -29.33 12.16 -10.98
N ASP A 316 -28.17 11.88 -11.57
CA ASP A 316 -27.14 12.89 -11.85
C ASP A 316 -27.64 13.91 -12.86
N PHE A 317 -28.28 13.48 -13.94
CA PHE A 317 -28.90 14.38 -14.92
C PHE A 317 -30.01 15.23 -14.28
N LYS A 318 -30.78 14.66 -13.35
CA LYS A 318 -31.79 15.40 -12.58
C LYS A 318 -31.16 16.49 -11.72
N ASN A 319 -29.98 16.26 -11.14
CA ASN A 319 -29.25 17.28 -10.37
C ASN A 319 -28.82 18.49 -11.24
N PHE A 320 -28.73 18.30 -12.56
CA PHE A 320 -28.47 19.35 -13.54
C PHE A 320 -29.74 19.87 -14.23
N ASP A 321 -30.94 19.57 -13.69
CA ASP A 321 -32.23 19.90 -14.30
C ASP A 321 -32.40 19.39 -15.74
N PHE A 322 -31.65 18.35 -16.11
CA PHE A 322 -31.53 17.84 -17.48
C PHE A 322 -31.04 18.88 -18.49
N ASP A 323 -30.33 19.93 -18.04
CA ASP A 323 -29.68 20.92 -18.90
C ASP A 323 -28.47 20.30 -19.60
N VAL A 324 -28.67 19.92 -20.86
CA VAL A 324 -27.67 19.25 -21.71
C VAL A 324 -26.36 20.03 -21.77
N THR A 325 -26.40 21.38 -21.83
CA THR A 325 -25.18 22.19 -21.91
C THR A 325 -24.36 22.13 -20.64
N ARG A 326 -25.02 22.09 -19.47
CA ARG A 326 -24.32 21.95 -18.18
C ARG A 326 -23.75 20.56 -18.00
N ILE A 327 -24.50 19.53 -18.41
CA ILE A 327 -24.05 18.13 -18.35
C ILE A 327 -22.81 17.97 -19.22
N ILE A 328 -22.86 18.35 -20.50
CA ILE A 328 -21.71 18.25 -21.43
C ILE A 328 -20.48 18.96 -20.86
N LYS A 329 -20.64 20.21 -20.37
CA LYS A 329 -19.52 20.96 -19.80
C LYS A 329 -18.87 20.26 -18.61
N LYS A 330 -19.67 19.55 -17.79
CA LYS A 330 -19.14 18.78 -16.66
C LYS A 330 -18.42 17.53 -17.10
N TYR A 331 -18.92 16.84 -18.12
CA TYR A 331 -18.23 15.69 -18.71
C TYR A 331 -16.92 16.10 -19.39
N GLU A 332 -16.88 17.22 -20.11
CA GLU A 332 -15.64 17.77 -20.66
C GLU A 332 -14.60 18.10 -19.57
N GLU A 333 -15.05 18.61 -18.42
CA GLU A 333 -14.19 18.85 -17.26
C GLU A 333 -13.65 17.54 -16.67
N ILE A 334 -14.48 16.51 -16.56
CA ILE A 334 -14.07 15.18 -16.09
C ILE A 334 -13.05 14.56 -17.04
N GLU A 335 -13.30 14.58 -18.36
CA GLU A 335 -12.37 14.07 -19.38
C GLU A 335 -11.03 14.82 -19.32
N SER A 336 -11.06 16.14 -19.16
CA SER A 336 -9.85 16.94 -18.95
C SER A 336 -9.09 16.54 -17.68
N LEU A 337 -9.78 16.21 -16.60
CA LEU A 337 -9.14 15.77 -15.35
C LEU A 337 -8.59 14.35 -15.45
N LEU A 338 -9.27 13.45 -16.17
CA LEU A 338 -8.80 12.09 -16.43
C LEU A 338 -7.52 12.10 -17.26
N THR A 339 -7.47 12.89 -18.34
CA THR A 339 -6.25 13.06 -19.14
C THR A 339 -5.11 13.67 -18.33
N GLU A 340 -5.38 14.66 -17.47
CA GLU A 340 -4.37 15.21 -16.56
C GLU A 340 -3.86 14.14 -15.57
N LYS A 341 -4.76 13.32 -15.00
CA LYS A 341 -4.41 12.22 -14.10
C LYS A 341 -3.50 11.20 -14.78
N GLU A 342 -3.77 10.80 -16.02
CA GLU A 342 -2.93 9.88 -16.79
C GLU A 342 -1.52 10.45 -17.05
N ILE A 343 -1.44 11.73 -17.40
CA ILE A 343 -0.17 12.44 -17.58
C ILE A 343 0.62 12.44 -16.27
N LEU A 344 -0.03 12.76 -15.15
CA LEU A 344 0.60 12.77 -13.82
C LEU A 344 1.08 11.37 -13.41
N GLN A 345 0.28 10.33 -13.64
CA GLN A 345 0.67 8.94 -13.38
C GLN A 345 1.90 8.56 -14.21
N SER A 346 1.93 8.92 -15.49
CA SER A 346 3.07 8.69 -16.36
C SER A 346 4.34 9.39 -15.85
N GLN A 347 4.21 10.63 -15.37
CA GLN A 347 5.32 11.37 -14.76
C GLN A 347 5.82 10.72 -13.46
N VAL A 348 4.92 10.20 -12.62
CA VAL A 348 5.29 9.48 -11.39
C VAL A 348 6.09 8.23 -11.73
N VAL A 349 5.65 7.42 -12.70
CA VAL A 349 6.37 6.22 -13.14
C VAL A 349 7.76 6.58 -13.68
N GLN A 350 7.89 7.67 -14.46
CA GLN A 350 9.19 8.14 -14.94
C GLN A 350 10.12 8.58 -13.80
N LYS A 351 9.59 9.32 -12.82
CA LYS A 351 10.36 9.76 -11.64
C LYS A 351 10.81 8.58 -10.78
N GLU A 352 9.98 7.55 -10.61
CA GLU A 352 10.35 6.35 -9.85
C GLU A 352 11.49 5.59 -10.55
N LYS A 353 11.45 5.47 -11.89
CA LYS A 353 12.58 4.90 -12.66
C LYS A 353 13.88 5.67 -12.45
N ILE A 354 13.82 7.01 -12.45
CA ILE A 354 14.99 7.86 -12.23
C ILE A 354 15.53 7.67 -10.80
N LYS A 355 14.65 7.64 -9.81
CA LYS A 355 15.00 7.40 -8.40
C LYS A 355 15.72 6.07 -8.23
N ASN A 356 15.16 4.97 -8.73
CA ASN A 356 15.77 3.64 -8.63
C ASN A 356 17.15 3.58 -9.29
N ARG A 357 17.31 4.25 -10.45
CA ARG A 357 18.62 4.38 -11.11
C ARG A 357 19.64 5.11 -10.23
N LEU A 358 19.24 6.23 -9.62
CA LEU A 358 20.11 7.01 -8.74
C LEU A 358 20.46 6.26 -7.44
N GLU A 359 19.54 5.48 -6.90
CA GLU A 359 19.81 4.63 -5.73
C GLU A 359 20.88 3.56 -6.05
N LEU A 360 20.77 2.89 -7.20
CA LEU A 360 21.78 1.94 -7.67
C LEU A 360 23.14 2.61 -7.89
N GLU A 361 23.16 3.81 -8.46
CA GLU A 361 24.38 4.61 -8.65
C GLU A 361 25.01 4.99 -7.31
N SER A 362 24.18 5.37 -6.33
CA SER A 362 24.62 5.69 -4.96
C SER A 362 25.28 4.48 -4.28
N LEU A 363 24.67 3.30 -4.37
CA LEU A 363 25.23 2.06 -3.82
C LEU A 363 26.58 1.73 -4.45
N SER A 364 26.69 1.83 -5.78
CA SER A 364 27.96 1.59 -6.49
C SER A 364 29.06 2.58 -6.07
N LEU A 365 28.71 3.85 -5.84
CA LEU A 365 29.66 4.85 -5.36
C LEU A 365 30.09 4.59 -3.91
N GLU A 366 29.19 4.11 -3.06
CA GLU A 366 29.48 3.71 -1.69
C GLU A 366 30.45 2.53 -1.64
N ASP A 367 30.21 1.49 -2.45
CA ASP A 367 31.13 0.35 -2.58
C ASP A 367 32.54 0.80 -3.01
N ARG A 368 32.60 1.73 -3.98
CA ARG A 368 33.87 2.29 -4.44
C ARG A 368 34.55 3.13 -3.36
N ALA A 369 33.79 3.90 -2.58
CA ALA A 369 34.33 4.66 -1.46
C ALA A 369 34.91 3.73 -0.37
N ASN A 370 34.18 2.65 -0.04
CA ASN A 370 34.63 1.63 0.90
C ASN A 370 35.93 0.95 0.45
N TYR A 371 36.04 0.62 -0.85
CA TYR A 371 37.27 0.10 -1.44
C TYR A 371 38.46 1.08 -1.28
N TYR A 372 38.25 2.37 -1.54
CA TYR A 372 39.30 3.38 -1.34
C TYR A 372 39.66 3.57 0.13
N ILE A 373 38.69 3.52 1.04
CA ILE A 373 38.94 3.58 2.49
C ILE A 373 39.82 2.42 2.94
N GLN A 374 39.51 1.19 2.52
CA GLN A 374 40.34 0.02 2.82
C GLN A 374 41.76 0.20 2.29
N THR A 375 41.89 0.64 1.03
CA THR A 375 43.18 0.91 0.39
C THR A 375 43.99 1.96 1.17
N ILE A 376 43.36 3.07 1.56
CA ILE A 376 43.98 4.14 2.36
C ILE A 376 44.40 3.62 3.74
N ASN A 377 43.59 2.80 4.39
CA ASN A 377 43.91 2.20 5.68
C ASN A 377 45.15 1.30 5.56
N THR A 378 45.22 0.45 4.54
CA THR A 378 46.41 -0.37 4.25
C THR A 378 47.65 0.49 4.01
N TYR A 379 47.55 1.57 3.21
CA TYR A 379 48.67 2.50 3.03
C TYR A 379 49.08 3.20 4.33
N THR A 380 48.12 3.54 5.17
CA THR A 380 48.37 4.19 6.46
C THR A 380 49.09 3.23 7.41
N GLU A 381 48.73 1.94 7.41
CA GLU A 381 49.43 0.90 8.15
C GLU A 381 50.86 0.70 7.65
N LEU A 382 51.05 0.57 6.33
CA LEU A 382 52.38 0.48 5.72
C LEU A 382 53.26 1.68 6.09
N HIS A 383 52.70 2.90 6.02
CA HIS A 383 53.41 4.10 6.40
C HIS A 383 53.79 4.12 7.89
N LYS A 384 52.91 3.66 8.79
CA LYS A 384 53.21 3.52 10.23
C LYS A 384 54.34 2.51 10.49
N LEU A 385 54.46 1.47 9.67
CA LEU A 385 55.55 0.50 9.71
C LEU A 385 56.86 1.03 9.08
N GLY A 386 56.88 2.28 8.60
CA GLY A 386 58.04 2.89 7.95
C GLY A 386 58.16 2.58 6.46
N ILE A 387 57.15 1.93 5.87
CA ILE A 387 57.09 1.62 4.44
C ILE A 387 56.22 2.68 3.75
N GLY A 388 56.83 3.82 3.44
CA GLY A 388 56.18 4.89 2.70
C GLY A 388 56.17 4.67 1.18
N LEU A 389 55.57 5.62 0.46
CA LEU A 389 55.50 5.59 -1.00
C LEU A 389 56.90 5.65 -1.65
N LYS A 390 57.85 6.31 -0.99
CA LYS A 390 59.23 6.45 -1.47
C LYS A 390 59.94 5.09 -1.42
N GLU A 391 59.80 4.38 -0.32
CA GLU A 391 60.40 3.08 -0.07
C GLU A 391 59.80 2.02 -1.01
N LEU A 392 58.48 2.03 -1.20
CA LEU A 392 57.81 1.16 -2.18
C LEU A 392 58.28 1.42 -3.62
N LYS A 393 58.47 2.70 -3.99
CA LYS A 393 59.00 3.07 -5.31
C LYS A 393 60.44 2.61 -5.50
N GLN A 394 61.28 2.77 -4.48
CA GLN A 394 62.65 2.26 -4.50
C GLN A 394 62.68 0.74 -4.64
N LEU A 395 61.87 0.01 -3.87
CA LEU A 395 61.75 -1.45 -3.96
C LEU A 395 61.30 -1.88 -5.37
N THR A 396 60.28 -1.22 -5.92
CA THR A 396 59.77 -1.51 -7.27
C THR A 396 60.85 -1.30 -8.32
N ASN A 397 61.63 -0.21 -8.23
CA ASN A 397 62.74 0.05 -9.15
C ASN A 397 63.84 -1.02 -9.04
N ILE A 398 64.20 -1.44 -7.83
CA ILE A 398 65.20 -2.50 -7.61
C ILE A 398 64.74 -3.81 -8.24
N ILE A 399 63.48 -4.19 -8.05
CA ILE A 399 62.91 -5.41 -8.65
C ILE A 399 62.89 -5.29 -10.18
N TYR A 400 62.52 -4.12 -10.71
CA TYR A 400 62.48 -3.85 -12.14
C TYR A 400 63.86 -3.91 -12.80
N GLU A 401 64.87 -3.28 -12.21
CA GLU A 401 66.25 -3.35 -12.70
C GLU A 401 66.79 -4.78 -12.64
N SER A 402 66.48 -5.50 -11.56
CA SER A 402 66.85 -6.91 -11.39
C SER A 402 66.14 -7.82 -12.40
N SER A 403 64.87 -7.57 -12.72
CA SER A 403 64.13 -8.35 -13.72
C SER A 403 64.71 -8.16 -15.12
N LEU A 404 65.01 -6.90 -15.48
CA LEU A 404 65.64 -6.56 -16.76
C LEU A 404 67.03 -7.21 -16.89
N ALA A 405 67.86 -7.11 -15.86
CA ALA A 405 69.21 -7.69 -15.87
C ALA A 405 69.22 -9.21 -16.05
N ASN A 406 68.18 -9.89 -15.56
CA ASN A 406 68.06 -11.35 -15.60
C ASN A 406 67.11 -11.87 -16.69
N GLY A 407 66.54 -10.99 -17.53
CA GLY A 407 65.63 -11.37 -18.61
C GLY A 407 64.28 -11.91 -18.15
N PHE A 408 63.82 -11.56 -16.94
CA PHE A 408 62.51 -11.94 -16.42
C PHE A 408 61.46 -10.84 -16.65
N ASP A 409 60.21 -11.26 -16.79
CA ASP A 409 59.06 -10.35 -16.75
C ASP A 409 58.90 -9.72 -15.35
N VAL A 410 58.64 -8.41 -15.29
CA VAL A 410 58.56 -7.63 -14.05
C VAL A 410 57.51 -8.19 -13.09
N LYS A 411 56.32 -8.55 -13.59
CA LYS A 411 55.23 -9.07 -12.76
C LYS A 411 55.59 -10.42 -12.15
N THR A 412 56.27 -11.25 -12.93
CA THR A 412 56.81 -12.54 -12.49
C THR A 412 57.91 -12.36 -11.45
N SER A 413 58.82 -11.38 -11.65
CA SER A 413 59.87 -11.05 -10.68
C SER A 413 59.35 -10.50 -9.37
N ILE A 414 58.28 -9.68 -9.36
CA ILE A 414 57.65 -9.20 -8.13
C ILE A 414 57.08 -10.39 -7.33
N ARG A 415 56.37 -11.31 -7.98
CA ARG A 415 55.81 -12.50 -7.30
C ARG A 415 56.91 -13.37 -6.73
N LYS A 416 57.98 -13.61 -7.50
CA LYS A 416 59.12 -14.38 -7.04
C LYS A 416 59.82 -13.71 -5.86
N PHE A 417 60.07 -12.41 -5.93
CA PHE A 417 60.67 -11.65 -4.83
C PHE A 417 59.85 -11.76 -3.53
N LEU A 418 58.53 -11.56 -3.60
CA LEU A 418 57.67 -11.67 -2.41
C LEU A 418 57.72 -13.07 -1.81
N LYS A 419 57.71 -14.10 -2.66
CA LYS A 419 57.83 -15.49 -2.22
C LYS A 419 59.20 -15.78 -1.60
N ASP A 420 60.28 -15.30 -2.22
CA ASP A 420 61.64 -15.46 -1.70
C ASP A 420 61.80 -14.76 -0.33
N VAL A 421 61.14 -13.61 -0.12
CA VAL A 421 61.08 -12.95 1.19
C VAL A 421 60.28 -13.79 2.19
N GLU A 422 59.13 -14.32 1.81
CA GLU A 422 58.32 -15.19 2.68
C GLU A 422 59.08 -16.46 3.09
N ASP A 423 59.76 -17.11 2.15
CA ASP A 423 60.42 -18.39 2.36
C ASP A 423 61.80 -18.28 3.06
N HIS A 424 62.52 -17.16 2.90
CA HIS A 424 63.94 -17.06 3.31
C HIS A 424 64.27 -15.90 4.27
N TYR A 425 63.34 -15.00 4.55
CA TYR A 425 63.66 -13.83 5.39
C TYR A 425 63.89 -14.20 6.86
N ASP A 426 63.13 -15.16 7.39
CA ASP A 426 63.30 -15.64 8.77
C ASP A 426 64.68 -16.27 8.98
N ASP A 427 65.14 -17.09 8.03
CA ASP A 427 66.48 -17.68 8.06
C ASP A 427 67.56 -16.59 8.08
N LYS A 428 67.39 -15.53 7.29
CA LYS A 428 68.33 -14.40 7.26
C LYS A 428 68.39 -13.68 8.60
N LEU A 429 67.24 -13.43 9.24
CA LEU A 429 67.21 -12.82 10.58
C LEU A 429 67.87 -13.71 11.63
N GLY A 430 67.65 -15.03 11.55
CA GLY A 430 68.30 -16.02 12.40
C GLY A 430 69.83 -15.99 12.26
N LEU A 431 70.32 -15.92 11.03
CA LEU A 431 71.75 -15.83 10.73
C LEU A 431 72.37 -14.51 11.21
N GLU A 432 71.68 -13.38 11.06
CA GLU A 432 72.19 -12.09 11.59
C GLU A 432 72.32 -12.13 13.12
N LYS A 433 71.38 -12.77 13.80
CA LYS A 433 71.47 -12.99 15.25
C LYS A 433 72.67 -13.87 15.61
N GLU A 434 72.84 -15.00 14.93
CA GLU A 434 73.99 -15.90 15.18
C GLU A 434 75.33 -15.20 14.91
N VAL A 435 75.41 -14.40 13.86
CA VAL A 435 76.61 -13.60 13.54
C VAL A 435 76.90 -12.58 14.64
N ASN A 436 75.87 -11.93 15.19
CA ASN A 436 76.04 -11.00 16.30
C ASN A 436 76.46 -11.71 17.59
N ASP A 437 75.86 -12.87 17.91
CA ASP A 437 76.25 -13.69 19.06
C ASP A 437 77.71 -14.16 18.93
N LEU A 438 78.15 -14.55 17.74
CA LEU A 438 79.53 -14.94 17.47
C LEU A 438 80.48 -13.74 17.57
N LYS A 439 80.09 -12.55 17.10
CA LYS A 439 80.88 -11.32 17.28
C LYS A 439 81.01 -10.96 18.76
N GLU A 440 79.95 -11.07 19.53
CA GLU A 440 79.98 -10.80 20.98
C GLU A 440 80.87 -11.82 21.70
N LYS A 441 80.75 -13.11 21.38
CA LYS A 441 81.65 -14.16 21.90
C LYS A 441 83.11 -13.87 21.53
N LYS A 442 83.36 -13.42 20.30
CA LYS A 442 84.70 -13.04 19.85
C LYS A 442 85.24 -11.85 20.63
N GLU A 443 84.45 -10.79 20.81
CA GLU A 443 84.85 -9.62 21.58
C GLU A 443 85.10 -9.96 23.06
N LYS A 444 84.29 -10.85 23.64
CA LYS A 444 84.49 -11.37 24.99
C LYS A 444 85.81 -12.14 25.10
N LEU A 445 86.07 -13.06 24.17
CA LEU A 445 87.34 -13.78 24.10
C LEU A 445 88.54 -12.84 23.89
N GLU A 446 88.41 -11.83 23.04
CA GLU A 446 89.46 -10.83 22.82
C GLU A 446 89.77 -10.02 24.09
N LYS A 447 88.78 -9.80 24.98
CA LYS A 447 88.98 -9.19 26.31
C LYS A 447 89.56 -10.16 27.33
N GLU A 448 89.15 -11.42 27.30
CA GLU A 448 89.61 -12.47 28.23
C GLU A 448 91.03 -12.96 27.91
N VAL A 449 91.46 -12.97 26.65
CA VAL A 449 92.81 -13.43 26.24
C VAL A 449 93.93 -12.67 26.97
N PRO A 450 93.93 -11.32 27.05
CA PRO A 450 94.90 -10.58 27.85
C PRO A 450 94.87 -10.94 29.34
N GLU A 451 93.68 -11.18 29.90
CA GLU A 451 93.54 -11.61 31.30
C GLU A 451 94.15 -13.00 31.51
N TYR A 452 93.88 -13.96 30.63
CA TYR A 452 94.50 -15.29 30.67
C TYR A 452 96.02 -15.22 30.49
N GLU A 453 96.51 -14.37 29.58
CA GLU A 453 97.95 -14.15 29.39
C GLU A 453 98.58 -13.54 30.66
N TYR A 454 97.89 -12.61 31.30
CA TYR A 454 98.29 -12.04 32.58
C TYR A 454 98.27 -13.08 33.72
N TYR A 455 97.24 -13.92 33.80
CA TYR A 455 97.15 -15.02 34.77
C TYR A 455 98.28 -16.04 34.58
N LEU A 456 98.61 -16.40 33.34
CA LEU A 456 99.74 -17.30 33.04
C LEU A 456 101.08 -16.68 33.43
N LYS A 457 101.28 -15.37 33.20
CA LYS A 457 102.47 -14.64 33.66
C LYS A 457 102.54 -14.57 35.18
N LEU A 458 101.42 -14.28 35.84
CA LEU A 458 101.30 -14.29 37.30
C LEU A 458 101.59 -15.67 37.87
N GLN A 459 101.11 -16.74 37.25
CA GLN A 459 101.36 -18.10 37.72
C GLN A 459 102.87 -18.38 37.86
N GLY A 460 103.71 -17.88 36.94
CA GLY A 460 105.17 -17.96 37.05
C GLY A 460 105.76 -17.25 38.29
N ILE A 461 105.16 -16.13 38.71
CA ILE A 461 105.61 -15.31 39.85
C ILE A 461 105.03 -15.82 41.19
N VAL A 462 103.72 -16.11 41.17
CA VAL A 462 102.95 -16.57 42.32
C VAL A 462 103.43 -17.94 42.77
N SER A 463 103.87 -18.82 41.86
CA SER A 463 104.49 -20.11 42.20
C SER A 463 105.69 -19.97 43.15
N LEU A 464 106.58 -19.00 42.89
CA LEU A 464 107.75 -18.73 43.72
C LEU A 464 107.37 -18.10 45.08
N THR A 465 106.33 -17.27 45.08
CA THR A 465 105.87 -16.57 46.29
C THR A 465 105.08 -17.51 47.20
N LEU A 466 104.23 -18.37 46.64
CA LEU A 466 103.55 -19.46 47.33
C LEU A 466 104.57 -20.42 47.95
N LEU A 467 105.62 -20.80 47.20
CA LEU A 467 106.69 -21.64 47.74
C LEU A 467 107.40 -20.98 48.93
N ARG A 468 107.65 -19.65 48.87
CA ARG A 468 108.21 -18.89 50.01
C ARG A 468 107.27 -18.80 51.22
N LEU A 469 105.98 -18.58 50.99
CA LEU A 469 104.96 -18.54 52.05
C LEU A 469 104.82 -19.91 52.73
N GLN A 470 104.82 -20.98 51.92
CA GLN A 470 104.80 -22.36 52.41
C GLN A 470 106.07 -22.69 53.22
N LEU A 471 107.25 -22.25 52.78
CA LEU A 471 108.50 -22.35 53.56
C LEU A 471 108.48 -21.51 54.85
N SER A 472 107.62 -20.48 54.92
CA SER A 472 107.44 -19.62 56.11
C SER A 472 106.35 -20.12 57.05
N GLY A 473 105.79 -21.32 56.80
CA GLY A 473 104.80 -21.96 57.66
C GLY A 473 103.35 -21.55 57.38
N VAL A 474 103.09 -20.77 56.33
CA VAL A 474 101.72 -20.45 55.89
C VAL A 474 101.17 -21.62 55.10
N THR A 475 100.08 -22.23 55.58
CA THR A 475 99.48 -23.40 54.93
C THR A 475 98.58 -23.00 53.76
N ASN A 476 98.27 -23.95 52.87
CA ASN A 476 97.33 -23.71 51.79
C ASN A 476 95.94 -23.32 52.34
N GLU A 477 95.51 -23.91 53.46
CA GLU A 477 94.29 -23.52 54.19
C GLU A 477 94.30 -22.05 54.63
N ASP A 478 95.42 -21.52 55.13
CA ASP A 478 95.52 -20.12 55.56
C ASP A 478 95.39 -19.15 54.37
N ILE A 479 95.96 -19.51 53.23
CA ILE A 479 95.91 -18.71 51.99
C ILE A 479 94.51 -18.76 51.37
N ILE A 480 93.88 -19.94 51.34
CA ILE A 480 92.50 -20.12 50.88
C ILE A 480 91.53 -19.37 51.80
N GLY A 481 91.73 -19.44 53.12
CA GLY A 481 90.93 -18.73 54.11
C GLY A 481 91.00 -17.20 53.95
N MET A 482 92.20 -16.66 53.71
CA MET A 482 92.36 -15.23 53.46
C MET A 482 91.72 -14.79 52.13
N ASN A 483 91.82 -15.62 51.09
CA ASN A 483 91.19 -15.34 49.80
C ASN A 483 89.66 -15.40 49.89
N HIS A 484 89.11 -16.35 50.65
CA HIS A 484 87.67 -16.41 50.95
C HIS A 484 87.17 -15.13 51.63
N LEU A 485 87.91 -14.63 52.62
CA LEU A 485 87.58 -13.40 53.35
C LEU A 485 87.61 -12.17 52.44
N VAL A 486 88.54 -12.12 51.48
CA VAL A 486 88.65 -11.04 50.49
C VAL A 486 87.55 -11.13 49.41
N LEU A 487 87.23 -12.34 48.94
CA LEU A 487 86.17 -12.58 47.95
C LEU A 487 84.77 -12.33 48.53
N GLU A 488 84.53 -12.68 49.79
CA GLU A 488 83.31 -12.32 50.53
C GLU A 488 83.15 -10.79 50.67
N PHE A 489 84.27 -10.07 50.81
CA PHE A 489 84.29 -8.61 50.83
C PHE A 489 83.97 -7.99 49.45
N GLN A 490 84.40 -8.60 48.35
CA GLN A 490 84.18 -8.07 47.00
C GLN A 490 82.81 -8.41 46.42
N ASN A 491 82.26 -9.59 46.69
CA ASN A 491 81.04 -10.07 46.03
C ASN A 491 79.73 -9.60 46.68
N SER A 492 79.79 -8.66 47.63
CA SER A 492 78.61 -8.13 48.34
C SER A 492 77.77 -9.19 49.06
N ASP A 493 78.29 -10.41 49.24
CA ASP A 493 77.65 -11.50 49.98
C ASP A 493 78.16 -11.59 51.42
N PHE A 494 78.35 -10.43 52.05
CA PHE A 494 78.69 -10.29 53.47
C PHE A 494 77.58 -10.82 54.41
N LEU A 495 76.50 -11.40 53.86
CA LEU A 495 75.28 -11.79 54.58
C LEU A 495 75.08 -13.32 54.67
N SER A 496 75.96 -14.11 54.06
CA SER A 496 76.03 -15.57 54.24
C SER A 496 76.90 -15.89 55.46
N ASP A 497 76.28 -16.22 56.60
CA ASP A 497 76.96 -16.53 57.85
C ASP A 497 77.93 -17.73 57.69
N PRO A 498 79.26 -17.55 57.78
CA PRO A 498 80.22 -18.65 57.66
C PRO A 498 80.13 -19.63 58.84
N PHE A 499 79.37 -19.29 59.90
CA PHE A 499 79.34 -20.01 61.18
C PHE A 499 78.06 -20.79 61.45
N GLN A 500 77.22 -21.07 60.45
CA GLN A 500 76.08 -22.00 60.64
C GLN A 500 76.46 -23.48 60.81
N LYS A 501 77.76 -23.82 60.92
CA LYS A 501 78.18 -25.11 61.50
C LYS A 501 78.55 -24.91 62.97
N PRO A 502 77.95 -25.68 63.91
CA PRO A 502 78.18 -25.51 65.33
C PRO A 502 79.60 -25.94 65.69
N PHE A 503 80.53 -24.99 65.78
CA PHE A 503 81.77 -25.23 66.52
C PHE A 503 81.44 -25.21 68.00
N GLN A 504 81.26 -26.42 68.54
CA GLN A 504 81.24 -26.67 69.96
C GLN A 504 82.54 -26.17 70.59
N ASN A 505 82.37 -25.39 71.66
CA ASN A 505 83.26 -25.22 72.81
C ASN A 505 84.76 -25.37 72.56
N ILE A 506 85.42 -24.24 72.34
CA ILE A 506 86.80 -24.07 72.80
C ILE A 506 86.86 -22.83 73.68
N ASN A 507 87.08 -23.09 74.96
CA ASN A 507 87.35 -22.09 75.99
C ASN A 507 88.62 -21.32 75.63
N ALA A 508 88.52 -20.01 75.41
CA ALA A 508 89.66 -19.12 75.39
C ALA A 508 89.32 -17.82 76.14
N THR A 509 89.89 -17.72 77.33
CA THR A 509 89.89 -16.54 78.18
C THR A 509 90.77 -15.44 77.59
N ASN A 510 90.38 -14.20 77.89
CA ASN A 510 91.20 -12.98 77.90
C ASN A 510 91.74 -12.43 76.57
N SER A 511 90.90 -11.65 75.88
CA SER A 511 91.35 -10.51 75.07
C SER A 511 90.25 -9.45 74.99
N LYS A 512 89.91 -8.85 76.12
CA LYS A 512 89.07 -7.64 76.20
C LYS A 512 89.98 -6.45 75.91
N ASN A 513 89.99 -5.95 74.67
CA ASN A 513 90.19 -4.53 74.32
C ASN A 513 90.33 -4.25 72.81
N LYS A 514 90.37 -5.26 71.92
CA LYS A 514 90.32 -5.04 70.44
C LYS A 514 88.95 -5.26 69.80
N THR A 515 87.96 -5.75 70.55
CA THR A 515 86.60 -6.07 70.07
C THR A 515 85.67 -4.86 69.94
N SER A 516 86.04 -3.68 70.47
CA SER A 516 85.18 -2.49 70.45
C SER A 516 85.00 -1.88 69.05
N TYR A 517 86.07 -1.80 68.26
CA TYR A 517 86.01 -1.27 66.89
C TYR A 517 85.25 -2.20 65.95
N TRP A 518 85.39 -3.51 66.15
CA TRP A 518 84.64 -4.52 65.40
C TRP A 518 83.14 -4.46 65.72
N TYR A 519 82.76 -4.31 66.99
CA TYR A 519 81.35 -4.19 67.36
C TYR A 519 80.70 -2.91 66.81
N GLN A 520 81.45 -1.79 66.78
CA GLN A 520 80.99 -0.54 66.16
C GLN A 520 80.88 -0.66 64.63
N PHE A 521 81.81 -1.34 63.97
CA PHE A 521 81.74 -1.60 62.54
C PHE A 521 80.53 -2.50 62.20
N VAL A 522 80.34 -3.61 62.91
CA VAL A 522 79.18 -4.50 62.74
C VAL A 522 77.87 -3.77 63.03
N SER A 523 77.82 -2.94 64.08
CA SER A 523 76.66 -2.09 64.39
C SER A 523 76.32 -1.13 63.24
N LYS A 524 77.33 -0.50 62.65
CA LYS A 524 77.15 0.46 61.55
C LYS A 524 76.73 -0.24 60.26
N VAL A 525 77.28 -1.43 59.98
CA VAL A 525 76.86 -2.30 58.87
C VAL A 525 75.42 -2.80 59.07
N SER A 526 75.02 -3.10 60.30
CA SER A 526 73.63 -3.49 60.63
C SER A 526 72.65 -2.31 60.48
N SER A 527 73.08 -1.08 60.76
CA SER A 527 72.25 0.11 60.47
C SER A 527 72.05 0.34 58.96
N LEU A 528 73.06 0.03 58.14
CA LEU A 528 72.95 0.08 56.68
C LEU A 528 72.04 -1.02 56.11
N LYS A 529 72.00 -2.20 56.76
CA LYS A 529 71.05 -3.27 56.44
C LYS A 529 69.60 -2.81 56.61
N ASN A 530 69.28 -2.09 57.70
CA ASN A 530 67.93 -1.57 57.93
C ASN A 530 67.53 -0.54 56.87
N ILE A 531 68.46 0.32 56.45
CA ILE A 531 68.23 1.30 55.37
C ILE A 531 67.93 0.58 54.04
N ASN A 532 68.64 -0.50 53.73
CA ASN A 532 68.42 -1.24 52.48
C ASN A 532 67.06 -1.98 52.45
N ILE A 533 66.60 -2.49 53.60
CA ILE A 533 65.24 -3.06 53.73
C ILE A 533 64.19 -1.99 53.46
N GLU A 534 64.36 -0.79 54.02
CA GLU A 534 63.46 0.33 53.80
C GLU A 534 63.43 0.75 52.31
N ILE A 535 64.59 0.78 51.64
CA ILE A 535 64.68 1.08 50.20
C ILE A 535 63.92 0.06 49.35
N LYS A 536 64.08 -1.24 49.62
CA LYS A 536 63.33 -2.29 48.89
C LYS A 536 61.83 -2.16 49.07
N LYS A 537 61.38 -1.83 50.30
CA LYS A 537 59.97 -1.55 50.57
C LYS A 537 59.46 -0.36 49.75
N ARG A 538 60.24 0.73 49.67
CA ARG A 538 59.89 1.91 48.86
C ARG A 538 59.85 1.61 47.35
N ILE A 539 60.72 0.74 46.85
CA ILE A 539 60.69 0.31 45.44
C ILE A 539 59.38 -0.44 45.14
N SER A 540 58.97 -1.36 46.01
CA SER A 540 57.70 -2.09 45.86
C SER A 540 56.48 -1.18 45.92
N GLU A 541 56.47 -0.20 46.84
CA GLU A 541 55.43 0.84 46.90
C GLU A 541 55.35 1.65 45.59
N LEU A 542 56.50 1.98 44.99
CA LEU A 542 56.58 2.75 43.74
C LEU A 542 56.08 1.95 42.53
N GLU A 543 56.40 0.66 42.45
CA GLU A 543 55.87 -0.24 41.43
C GLU A 543 54.34 -0.34 41.50
N GLN A 544 53.79 -0.48 42.71
CA GLN A 544 52.34 -0.52 42.91
C GLN A 544 51.66 0.79 42.47
N LEU A 545 52.29 1.93 42.76
CA LEU A 545 51.81 3.26 42.35
C LEU A 545 51.86 3.45 40.82
N ASN A 546 52.88 2.91 40.16
CA ASN A 546 52.97 2.92 38.69
C ASN A 546 51.87 2.07 38.04
N THR A 547 51.53 0.91 38.63
CA THR A 547 50.42 0.07 38.17
C THR A 547 49.08 0.80 38.33
N GLN A 548 48.85 1.47 39.46
CA GLN A 548 47.63 2.29 39.65
C GLN A 548 47.55 3.46 38.65
N LYS A 549 48.69 4.08 38.32
CA LYS A 549 48.78 5.14 37.32
C LYS A 549 48.42 4.64 35.92
N SER A 550 48.87 3.46 35.52
CA SER A 550 48.54 2.89 34.20
C SER A 550 47.06 2.51 34.09
N GLU A 551 46.46 1.97 35.16
CA GLU A 551 45.01 1.71 35.21
C GLU A 551 44.18 2.99 35.08
N LEU A 552 44.60 4.08 35.74
CA LEU A 552 43.93 5.38 35.63
C LEU A 552 44.06 5.98 34.23
N LEU A 553 45.21 5.83 33.57
CA LEU A 553 45.39 6.24 32.17
C LEU A 553 44.45 5.47 31.25
N HIS A 554 44.35 4.15 31.40
CA HIS A 554 43.43 3.34 30.62
C HIS A 554 41.96 3.76 30.83
N LYS A 555 41.55 4.03 32.08
CA LYS A 555 40.20 4.55 32.37
C LYS A 555 39.95 5.92 31.74
N LYS A 556 40.95 6.80 31.71
CA LYS A 556 40.86 8.10 31.04
C LYS A 556 40.65 7.94 29.52
N ASP A 557 41.34 7.00 28.89
CA ASP A 557 41.20 6.74 27.45
C ASP A 557 39.82 6.16 27.11
N GLN A 558 39.30 5.26 27.95
CA GLN A 558 37.93 4.76 27.84
C GLN A 558 36.89 5.90 27.94
N LEU A 559 37.06 6.81 28.91
CA LEU A 559 36.16 7.95 29.09
C LEU A 559 36.21 8.91 27.89
N THR A 560 37.41 9.15 27.35
CA THR A 560 37.60 10.00 26.17
C THR A 560 36.92 9.40 24.95
N SER A 561 37.03 8.08 24.77
CA SER A 561 36.36 7.36 23.68
C SER A 561 34.83 7.42 23.81
N ALA A 562 34.31 7.26 25.02
CA ALA A 562 32.87 7.40 25.29
C ALA A 562 32.37 8.84 25.01
N TYR A 563 33.14 9.86 25.38
CA TYR A 563 32.82 11.25 25.08
C TYR A 563 32.74 11.52 23.57
N ILE A 564 33.72 11.05 22.79
CA ILE A 564 33.72 11.18 21.32
C ILE A 564 32.47 10.54 20.72
N ASN A 565 32.08 9.34 21.18
CA ASN A 565 30.87 8.67 20.71
C ASN A 565 29.59 9.46 21.01
N ILE A 566 29.48 10.05 22.21
CA ILE A 566 28.34 10.90 22.58
C ILE A 566 28.25 12.13 21.67
N VAL A 567 29.38 12.80 21.41
CA VAL A 567 29.43 13.98 20.52
C VAL A 567 29.03 13.61 19.10
N ASN A 568 29.51 12.48 18.58
CA ASN A 568 29.11 12.01 17.25
C ASN A 568 27.62 11.72 17.15
N ASN A 569 27.04 11.05 18.16
CA ASN A 569 25.60 10.77 18.21
C ASN A 569 24.76 12.06 18.27
N LEU A 570 25.21 13.05 19.04
CA LEU A 570 24.58 14.37 19.10
C LEU A 570 24.61 15.09 17.74
N ASN A 571 25.75 15.06 17.05
CA ASN A 571 25.88 15.66 15.73
C ASN A 571 24.93 14.99 14.70
N THR A 572 24.82 13.66 14.73
CA THR A 572 23.86 12.92 13.89
C THR A 572 22.42 13.31 14.19
N LEU A 573 22.04 13.44 15.47
CA LEU A 573 20.69 13.90 15.84
C LEU A 573 20.38 15.32 15.36
N VAL A 574 21.35 16.23 15.47
CA VAL A 574 21.21 17.61 14.99
C VAL A 574 21.02 17.64 13.47
N LEU A 575 21.77 16.84 12.71
CA LEU A 575 21.61 16.72 11.27
C LEU A 575 20.23 16.17 10.89
N ASN A 576 19.76 15.11 11.57
CA ASN A 576 18.43 14.55 11.34
C ASN A 576 17.30 15.54 11.65
N LEU A 577 17.45 16.33 12.72
CA LEU A 577 16.51 17.41 13.04
C LEU A 577 16.50 18.51 11.98
N TYR A 578 17.68 18.90 11.49
CA TYR A 578 17.80 19.89 10.43
C TYR A 578 17.07 19.45 9.15
N GLU A 579 17.29 18.21 8.69
CA GLU A 579 16.60 17.67 7.51
C GLU A 579 15.09 17.58 7.74
N SER A 580 14.65 17.18 8.93
CA SER A 580 13.22 17.13 9.28
C SER A 580 12.57 18.51 9.24
N VAL A 581 13.24 19.54 9.79
CA VAL A 581 12.76 20.93 9.75
C VAL A 581 12.71 21.46 8.31
N LYS A 582 13.71 21.12 7.49
CA LYS A 582 13.73 21.48 6.06
C LYS A 582 12.54 20.87 5.31
N LEU A 583 12.25 19.59 5.53
CA LEU A 583 11.09 18.92 4.94
C LEU A 583 9.76 19.58 5.38
N ILE A 584 9.61 19.91 6.66
CA ILE A 584 8.41 20.62 7.15
C ILE A 584 8.26 21.98 6.48
N LYS A 585 9.37 22.71 6.25
CA LYS A 585 9.35 23.99 5.55
C LYS A 585 8.90 23.83 4.10
N GLU A 586 9.43 22.84 3.39
CA GLU A 586 9.02 22.52 2.00
C GLU A 586 7.54 22.11 1.92
N ILE A 587 7.02 21.39 2.92
CA ILE A 587 5.60 21.03 3.01
C ILE A 587 4.72 22.28 3.24
N ASN A 588 5.11 23.17 4.16
CA ASN A 588 4.38 24.41 4.42
C ASN A 588 4.37 25.35 3.21
N GLU A 589 5.46 25.41 2.44
CA GLU A 589 5.52 26.18 1.20
C GLU A 589 4.60 25.62 0.11
N ARG A 590 4.21 24.34 0.17
CA ARG A 590 3.28 23.70 -0.78
C ARG A 590 1.81 23.74 -0.36
N ILE A 591 1.51 23.85 0.94
CA ILE A 591 0.14 23.72 1.47
C ILE A 591 -0.58 25.07 1.68
N ILE A 592 0.13 26.21 1.63
CA ILE A 592 -0.49 27.53 1.81
C ILE A 592 -0.73 28.23 0.45
N PRO A 593 -1.97 28.54 0.05
CA PRO A 593 -2.22 29.45 -1.07
C PRO A 593 -1.68 30.84 -0.71
N LYS A 594 -0.86 31.41 -1.61
CA LYS A 594 -0.20 32.72 -1.50
C LYS A 594 -0.97 33.71 -0.60
N PRO A 595 -0.47 34.03 0.61
CA PRO A 595 -1.04 35.11 1.38
C PRO A 595 -0.67 36.45 0.71
N ILE A 596 -1.67 37.30 0.56
CA ILE A 596 -1.52 38.70 0.18
C ILE A 596 -0.60 39.37 1.21
N ILE A 597 0.56 39.82 0.74
CA ILE A 597 1.57 40.50 1.56
C ILE A 597 0.98 41.84 2.04
N PHE A 598 0.69 41.94 3.34
CA PHE A 598 0.68 43.23 4.02
C PHE A 598 2.07 43.47 4.61
N VAL A 599 2.78 44.44 4.05
CA VAL A 599 4.03 44.94 4.59
C VAL A 599 3.71 45.70 5.89
N VAL A 600 4.07 45.12 7.03
CA VAL A 600 4.18 45.84 8.30
C VAL A 600 5.66 45.85 8.69
N PHE A 601 6.28 47.02 8.54
CA PHE A 601 7.62 47.28 9.08
C PHE A 601 7.52 47.38 10.60
N THR A 602 8.21 46.48 11.32
CA THR A 602 8.60 46.75 12.71
C THR A 602 10.11 46.61 12.85
N ASN A 603 10.75 47.76 13.01
CA ASN A 603 12.10 47.92 13.52
C ASN A 603 12.21 47.33 14.94
N PHE A 604 13.11 46.37 15.11
CA PHE A 604 13.82 46.09 16.36
C PHE A 604 15.28 45.90 15.94
N GLY A 605 16.21 46.83 16.21
CA GLY A 605 16.47 47.43 17.50
C GLY A 605 17.41 46.49 18.25
N GLY A 606 18.70 46.56 17.94
CA GLY A 606 19.68 45.56 18.32
C GLY A 606 20.10 45.56 19.80
N SER A 607 20.93 44.59 20.15
CA SER A 607 21.90 44.76 21.22
C SER A 607 23.11 43.85 21.00
N ASN A 608 24.26 44.52 20.93
CA ASN A 608 25.60 43.97 20.97
C ASN A 608 25.85 43.05 22.19
N HIS A 609 26.62 41.98 21.99
CA HIS A 609 27.48 41.40 23.02
C HIS A 609 28.71 40.78 22.32
N LYS A 610 29.79 41.56 22.14
CA LYS A 610 31.01 41.61 22.97
C LYS A 610 31.78 40.29 23.08
N ASP A 611 32.85 40.26 22.30
CA ASP A 611 34.18 39.72 22.57
C ASP A 611 34.45 39.18 23.99
N ILE A 612 34.88 37.92 24.06
CA ILE A 612 35.80 37.45 25.10
C ILE A 612 36.97 36.75 24.42
N LYS A 613 38.05 37.52 24.24
CA LYS A 613 39.43 36.99 24.20
C LYS A 613 39.76 36.42 25.58
N LYS A 614 40.33 35.21 25.65
CA LYS A 614 41.26 34.85 26.72
C LYS A 614 42.45 34.05 26.17
N LYS A 615 43.64 34.60 26.44
CA LYS A 615 44.98 34.01 26.37
C LYS A 615 45.27 33.21 27.64
N GLY A 616 46.25 32.30 27.55
CA GLY A 616 47.03 31.70 28.65
C GLY A 616 46.55 30.28 28.98
N GLU A 617 47.34 29.22 28.95
CA GLU A 617 48.81 29.04 28.98
C GLU A 617 49.29 28.04 27.92
#